data_AF-A0A5C9CB41-F1
#
_entry.id   AF-A0A5C9CB41-F1
#
_cell.length_a   1.000
_cell.length_b   1.000
_cell.length_c   1.000
_cell.angle_alpha   90.00
_cell.angle_beta   90.00
_cell.angle_gamma   90.00
#
_symmetry.space_group_name_H-M   'P 1'
#
loop_
_entity.id
_entity.type
_entity.pdbx_description
1 polymer ?
#
loop_
_entity_poly.entity_id
_entity_poly.type
_entity_poly.pdbx_seq_one_letter_code
_entity_poly.pdbx_strand_id
1 'polypeptide(L)'
;MTAKAISDKDAWGSSAQSPATDRTGQTDNERIKDITVLPPPEHLIRFFPIVGTPVEKLKAQREKYADSLEIVMRVYFEKPRTTVGWKGLINDPYLDESFRIDEGLRIARQLLIEINRLGLPAGSEFLDVISPQYLGDLISWGAIGARTTESQVHRELASGLSAPIGFKNGTDGNIKIATDAIQAAAGGHHFLSVHKNGQVAIVQTNGNKDCHVILRGGKAPNYDAASVKAACDELSKAKLPATLMVDCSHANSSKQHEKQLDVARDIASQIASGSHQVFGVMVESHLTPGAQ
;
A
#
# COMPACT_ATOMS: atom_id res chain seq x y z
N MET A 1 -54.90 -12.40 30.80
CA MET A 1 -55.07 -13.87 30.66
C MET A 1 -54.46 -14.26 29.33
N THR A 2 -53.19 -14.67 29.30
CA THR A 2 -52.72 -16.09 29.29
C THR A 2 -53.20 -16.84 28.05
N ALA A 3 -52.35 -17.03 27.04
CA ALA A 3 -51.27 -18.03 26.93
C ALA A 3 -51.77 -19.39 26.43
N LYS A 4 -51.15 -19.90 25.34
CA LYS A 4 -50.90 -21.33 25.19
C LYS A 4 -49.63 -21.58 24.38
N ALA A 5 -48.79 -22.41 24.97
CA ALA A 5 -47.45 -22.81 24.58
C ALA A 5 -47.46 -24.15 23.85
N ILE A 6 -46.41 -24.41 23.06
CA ILE A 6 -45.95 -25.73 22.58
C ILE A 6 -44.41 -25.60 22.48
N SER A 7 -43.66 -25.87 23.55
CA SER A 7 -43.11 -27.13 24.08
C SER A 7 -41.71 -27.43 23.55
N ASP A 8 -40.73 -27.21 24.42
CA ASP A 8 -39.38 -27.77 24.36
C ASP A 8 -39.41 -29.30 24.45
N LYS A 9 -38.72 -29.96 23.51
CA LYS A 9 -37.73 -31.03 23.75
C LYS A 9 -37.54 -31.84 22.46
N ASP A 10 -36.30 -31.83 21.97
CA ASP A 10 -35.53 -32.96 21.43
C ASP A 10 -34.25 -32.35 20.82
N ALA A 11 -33.01 -32.75 21.11
CA ALA A 11 -32.48 -33.71 22.04
C ALA A 11 -30.99 -33.35 22.22
N TRP A 12 -30.64 -32.69 23.33
CA TRP A 12 -29.25 -32.70 23.81
C TRP A 12 -29.10 -33.90 24.73
N GLY A 13 -28.91 -35.07 24.11
CA GLY A 13 -28.48 -36.30 24.77
C GLY A 13 -26.96 -36.31 24.89
N SER A 14 -26.49 -36.45 26.13
CA SER A 14 -25.09 -36.59 26.52
C SER A 14 -24.45 -37.88 26.00
N SER A 15 -23.23 -37.81 25.45
CA SER A 15 -22.05 -38.55 25.94
C SER A 15 -20.86 -38.40 24.97
N ALA A 16 -19.74 -37.96 25.55
CA ALA A 16 -18.35 -37.99 25.06
C ALA A 16 -18.04 -38.69 23.72
N GLN A 17 -17.49 -37.91 22.79
CA GLN A 17 -16.31 -38.30 22.01
C GLN A 17 -15.48 -37.04 21.71
N SER A 18 -14.20 -37.09 22.11
CA SER A 18 -13.18 -36.06 21.91
C SER A 18 -12.93 -35.79 20.41
N PRO A 19 -12.30 -34.65 20.07
CA PRO A 19 -12.63 -33.84 18.91
C PRO A 19 -12.29 -34.52 17.59
N ALA A 20 -13.11 -34.24 16.58
CA ALA A 20 -12.70 -34.39 15.19
C ALA A 20 -11.34 -33.71 15.03
N THR A 21 -10.33 -34.52 14.75
CA THR A 21 -8.98 -34.08 14.47
C THR A 21 -9.05 -33.04 13.37
N ASP A 22 -8.72 -31.79 13.73
CA ASP A 22 -8.52 -30.73 12.77
C ASP A 22 -7.50 -31.22 11.74
N ARG A 23 -7.94 -31.36 10.48
CA ARG A 23 -7.09 -31.83 9.38
C ARG A 23 -6.27 -30.70 8.76
N THR A 24 -6.15 -29.55 9.43
CA THR A 24 -5.01 -28.65 9.17
C THR A 24 -3.73 -29.40 9.54
N GLY A 25 -2.90 -29.66 8.53
CA GLY A 25 -1.94 -30.76 8.55
C GLY A 25 -0.92 -30.62 9.67
N GLN A 26 -0.57 -31.73 10.32
CA GLN A 26 0.60 -31.80 11.21
C GLN A 26 1.86 -31.22 10.54
N THR A 27 1.97 -31.36 9.22
CA THR A 27 3.02 -30.78 8.38
C THR A 27 3.01 -29.24 8.31
N ASP A 28 1.83 -28.61 8.41
CA ASP A 28 1.72 -27.15 8.40
C ASP A 28 2.22 -26.58 9.72
N ASN A 29 1.89 -27.27 10.83
CA ASN A 29 2.36 -26.93 12.17
C ASN A 29 3.87 -27.17 12.34
N GLU A 30 4.44 -28.17 11.68
CA GLU A 30 5.91 -28.41 11.67
C GLU A 30 6.70 -27.25 11.02
N ARG A 31 6.07 -26.45 10.16
CA ARG A 31 6.70 -25.31 9.49
C ARG A 31 6.50 -23.98 10.22
N ILE A 32 5.65 -23.95 11.25
CA ILE A 32 5.31 -22.76 12.03
C ILE A 32 5.93 -22.90 13.42
N LYS A 33 6.87 -22.00 13.76
CA LYS A 33 7.55 -22.03 15.06
C LYS A 33 6.68 -21.50 16.20
N ASP A 34 5.95 -20.42 15.94
CA ASP A 34 5.12 -19.72 16.92
C ASP A 34 4.06 -18.87 16.21
N ILE A 35 2.96 -18.56 16.91
CA ILE A 35 1.89 -17.69 16.44
C ILE A 35 1.64 -16.60 17.49
N THR A 36 1.95 -15.35 17.13
CA THR A 36 1.61 -14.17 17.93
C THR A 36 0.36 -13.51 17.36
N VAL A 37 -0.67 -13.34 18.20
CA VAL A 37 -1.90 -12.61 17.82
C VAL A 37 -1.66 -11.11 17.93
N LEU A 38 -1.94 -10.37 16.86
CA LEU A 38 -1.84 -8.92 16.84
C LEU A 38 -3.02 -8.27 17.60
N PRO A 39 -2.79 -7.18 18.35
CA PRO A 39 -3.87 -6.42 18.95
C PRO A 39 -4.74 -5.81 17.85
N PRO A 40 -6.05 -5.56 18.06
CA PRO A 40 -6.89 -4.91 17.06
C PRO A 40 -6.48 -3.43 16.84
N PRO A 41 -6.78 -2.82 15.68
CA PRO A 41 -6.34 -1.47 15.31
C PRO A 41 -6.68 -0.39 16.34
N GLU A 42 -7.84 -0.48 16.98
CA GLU A 42 -8.31 0.45 18.00
C GLU A 42 -7.42 0.52 19.26
N HIS A 43 -6.58 -0.49 19.50
CA HIS A 43 -5.69 -0.56 20.66
C HIS A 43 -4.28 -0.01 20.39
N LEU A 44 -4.04 0.55 19.20
CA LEU A 44 -2.73 1.07 18.81
C LEU A 44 -2.59 2.57 19.11
N ILE A 45 -2.18 2.92 20.34
CA ILE A 45 -1.83 4.31 20.69
C ILE A 45 -0.58 4.34 21.58
N ARG A 46 0.44 5.11 21.16
CA ARG A 46 1.65 5.42 21.96
C ARG A 46 2.21 6.76 21.49
N PHE A 47 2.78 7.60 22.33
CA PHE A 47 3.39 8.86 21.86
C PHE A 47 4.71 8.62 21.11
N PHE A 48 4.85 9.24 19.92
CA PHE A 48 6.08 9.23 19.12
C PHE A 48 6.41 10.67 18.68
N PRO A 49 7.48 11.29 19.18
CA PRO A 49 7.82 12.67 18.82
C PRO A 49 8.39 12.73 17.39
N ILE A 50 7.91 13.70 16.58
CA ILE A 50 8.39 13.93 15.20
C ILE A 50 9.08 15.29 15.01
N VAL A 51 9.40 15.98 16.10
CA VAL A 51 10.14 17.25 16.08
C VAL A 51 11.57 17.02 15.59
N GLY A 52 12.05 17.87 14.67
CA GLY A 52 13.40 17.77 14.09
C GLY A 52 13.54 16.72 12.98
N THR A 53 12.42 16.19 12.48
CA THR A 53 12.41 15.13 11.45
C THR A 53 12.17 15.71 10.03
N PRO A 54 12.32 14.92 8.94
CA PRO A 54 12.04 15.40 7.58
C PRO A 54 10.61 15.94 7.39
N VAL A 55 9.67 15.55 8.27
CA VAL A 55 8.25 15.94 8.21
C VAL A 55 8.07 17.47 8.22
N GLU A 56 8.76 18.17 9.13
CA GLU A 56 8.63 19.62 9.29
C GLU A 56 9.17 20.37 8.07
N LYS A 57 10.31 19.92 7.52
CA LYS A 57 10.89 20.49 6.31
C LYS A 57 9.97 20.29 5.10
N LEU A 58 9.35 19.12 4.97
CA LEU A 58 8.46 18.81 3.86
C LEU A 58 7.13 19.58 3.97
N LYS A 59 6.58 19.73 5.18
CA LYS A 59 5.40 20.59 5.44
C LYS A 59 5.64 22.02 4.97
N ALA A 60 6.79 22.60 5.29
CA ALA A 60 7.14 23.94 4.83
C ALA A 60 7.22 24.03 3.28
N GLN A 61 7.69 22.98 2.59
CA GLN A 61 7.67 22.96 1.12
C GLN A 61 6.25 22.81 0.57
N ARG A 62 5.39 22.00 1.19
CA ARG A 62 3.97 21.88 0.85
C ARG A 62 3.27 23.23 0.92
N GLU A 63 3.47 23.98 2.00
CA GLU A 63 2.93 25.33 2.16
C GLU A 63 3.47 26.29 1.10
N LYS A 64 4.78 26.26 0.84
CA LYS A 64 5.43 27.13 -0.14
C LYS A 64 4.93 26.92 -1.58
N TYR A 65 4.62 25.68 -1.96
CA TYR A 65 4.24 25.33 -3.33
C TYR A 65 2.75 24.93 -3.46
N ALA A 66 1.90 25.30 -2.50
CA ALA A 66 0.49 24.90 -2.46
C ALA A 66 -0.32 25.32 -3.71
N ASP A 67 0.09 26.39 -4.39
CA ASP A 67 -0.58 26.89 -5.60
C ASP A 67 -0.28 26.04 -6.85
N SER A 68 0.73 25.16 -6.80
CA SER A 68 1.19 24.40 -7.97
C SER A 68 1.42 22.91 -7.71
N LEU A 69 1.61 22.49 -6.46
CA LEU A 69 1.92 21.12 -6.08
C LEU A 69 1.09 20.66 -4.89
N GLU A 70 0.49 19.47 -5.03
CA GLU A 70 -0.06 18.70 -3.92
C GLU A 70 1.02 17.73 -3.40
N ILE A 71 1.72 18.12 -2.33
CA ILE A 71 2.85 17.35 -1.79
C ILE A 71 2.39 16.33 -0.75
N VAL A 72 2.42 15.05 -1.09
CA VAL A 72 2.13 13.91 -0.19
C VAL A 72 3.44 13.29 0.28
N MET A 73 3.60 13.10 1.59
CA MET A 73 4.80 12.48 2.15
C MET A 73 4.81 10.97 1.91
N ARG A 74 5.90 10.44 1.37
CA ARG A 74 6.13 8.99 1.26
C ARG A 74 6.47 8.41 2.64
N VAL A 75 5.54 7.66 3.24
CA VAL A 75 5.69 7.01 4.55
C VAL A 75 5.59 5.49 4.37
N TYR A 76 6.68 4.88 3.89
CA TYR A 76 6.72 3.45 3.58
C TYR A 76 7.38 2.70 4.74
N PHE A 77 6.63 1.84 5.41
CA PHE A 77 7.12 1.08 6.58
C PHE A 77 7.88 -0.17 6.23
N GLU A 78 7.69 -0.67 5.02
CA GLU A 78 8.19 -1.94 4.57
C GLU A 78 8.81 -1.79 3.19
N LYS A 79 9.69 -2.72 2.83
CA LYS A 79 10.30 -2.71 1.50
C LYS A 79 10.43 -4.14 1.01
N PRO A 80 9.85 -4.49 -0.16
CA PRO A 80 9.84 -5.87 -0.63
C PRO A 80 11.26 -6.32 -0.96
N ARG A 81 11.71 -7.45 -0.39
CA ARG A 81 13.01 -8.06 -0.67
C ARG A 81 12.82 -9.35 -1.45
N THR A 82 13.72 -9.61 -2.41
CA THR A 82 13.84 -10.89 -3.12
C THR A 82 14.72 -11.89 -2.38
N THR A 83 15.50 -11.43 -1.40
CA THR A 83 16.44 -12.20 -0.58
C THR A 83 16.28 -11.80 0.89
N VAL A 84 17.16 -12.28 1.76
CA VAL A 84 17.20 -11.89 3.19
C VAL A 84 17.63 -10.42 3.34
N GLY A 85 17.03 -9.73 4.32
CA GLY A 85 17.36 -8.36 4.72
C GLY A 85 16.27 -7.78 5.63
N TRP A 86 16.53 -6.60 6.20
CA TRP A 86 15.55 -5.91 7.05
C TRP A 86 14.21 -5.73 6.32
N LYS A 87 13.14 -6.23 6.95
CA LYS A 87 11.78 -6.30 6.36
C LYS A 87 11.02 -4.98 6.47
N GLY A 88 11.44 -4.09 7.36
CA GLY A 88 10.79 -2.80 7.58
C GLY A 88 10.44 -2.56 9.05
N LEU A 89 10.03 -1.34 9.35
CA LEU A 89 9.73 -0.86 10.70
C LEU A 89 8.58 -1.62 11.35
N ILE A 90 7.55 -2.01 10.58
CA ILE A 90 6.46 -2.83 11.11
C ILE A 90 6.99 -4.19 11.53
N ASN A 91 7.81 -4.82 10.70
CA ASN A 91 8.28 -6.18 10.94
C ASN A 91 9.36 -6.24 12.02
N ASP A 92 10.29 -5.30 12.04
CA ASP A 92 11.46 -5.29 12.93
C ASP A 92 11.79 -3.85 13.35
N PRO A 93 11.04 -3.28 14.32
CA PRO A 93 11.13 -1.87 14.68
C PRO A 93 12.46 -1.45 15.32
N TYR A 94 13.22 -2.41 15.85
CA TYR A 94 14.45 -2.17 16.60
C TYR A 94 15.73 -2.47 15.82
N LEU A 95 15.60 -2.92 14.55
CA LEU A 95 16.73 -3.26 13.69
C LEU A 95 17.65 -4.34 14.30
N ASP A 96 17.07 -5.22 15.11
CA ASP A 96 17.78 -6.22 15.92
C ASP A 96 17.27 -7.64 15.70
N GLU A 97 16.42 -7.84 14.68
CA GLU A 97 15.79 -9.12 14.35
C GLU A 97 14.91 -9.68 15.49
N SER A 98 14.44 -8.83 16.40
CA SER A 98 13.49 -9.23 17.46
C SER A 98 12.07 -9.46 16.95
N PHE A 99 11.77 -8.97 15.75
CA PHE A 99 10.48 -9.11 15.05
C PHE A 99 9.25 -8.74 15.90
N ARG A 100 9.34 -7.65 16.68
CA ARG A 100 8.25 -7.15 17.53
C ARG A 100 7.15 -6.45 16.72
N ILE A 101 6.43 -7.22 15.90
CA ILE A 101 5.44 -6.71 14.94
C ILE A 101 4.33 -5.89 15.61
N ASP A 102 3.87 -6.34 16.78
CA ASP A 102 2.85 -5.63 17.55
C ASP A 102 3.31 -4.23 17.98
N GLU A 103 4.59 -4.07 18.32
CA GLU A 103 5.19 -2.77 18.64
C GLU A 103 5.45 -1.94 17.38
N GLY A 104 5.89 -2.59 16.29
CA GLY A 104 6.09 -1.95 14.99
C GLY A 104 4.81 -1.34 14.42
N LEU A 105 3.67 -2.03 14.53
CA LEU A 105 2.36 -1.50 14.16
C LEU A 105 1.96 -0.27 14.99
N ARG A 106 2.21 -0.28 16.31
CA ARG A 106 1.95 0.88 17.18
C ARG A 106 2.78 2.09 16.76
N ILE A 107 4.08 1.88 16.49
CA ILE A 107 4.99 2.94 16.05
C ILE A 107 4.55 3.50 14.69
N ALA A 108 4.26 2.61 13.73
CA ALA A 108 3.83 2.99 12.38
C ALA A 108 2.54 3.83 12.40
N ARG A 109 1.51 3.34 13.11
CA ARG A 109 0.23 4.04 13.19
C ARG A 109 0.38 5.40 13.88
N GLN A 110 1.14 5.49 14.97
CA GLN A 110 1.35 6.77 15.62
C GLN A 110 2.09 7.75 14.70
N LEU A 111 3.14 7.31 14.00
CA LEU A 111 3.86 8.17 13.09
C LEU A 111 2.92 8.78 12.04
N LEU A 112 2.02 7.98 11.46
CA LEU A 112 0.99 8.48 10.54
C LEU A 112 0.05 9.49 11.20
N ILE A 113 -0.39 9.24 12.45
CA ILE A 113 -1.24 10.18 13.20
C ILE A 113 -0.53 11.53 13.36
N GLU A 114 0.72 11.53 13.79
CA GLU A 114 1.47 12.77 14.02
C GLU A 114 1.75 13.53 12.71
N ILE A 115 2.08 12.82 11.63
CA ILE A 115 2.24 13.41 10.29
C ILE A 115 0.93 14.08 9.83
N ASN A 116 -0.20 13.38 9.94
CA ASN A 116 -1.51 13.92 9.56
C ASN A 116 -1.94 15.09 10.47
N ARG A 117 -1.64 15.06 11.77
CA ARG A 117 -1.90 16.16 12.72
C ARG A 117 -1.15 17.44 12.35
N LEU A 118 0.03 17.32 11.75
CA LEU A 118 0.76 18.44 11.20
C LEU A 118 0.19 18.96 9.87
N GLY A 119 -0.89 18.36 9.34
CA GLY A 119 -1.52 18.77 8.08
C GLY A 119 -0.77 18.30 6.84
N LEU A 120 0.15 17.34 6.96
CA LEU A 120 0.84 16.73 5.84
C LEU A 120 0.21 15.37 5.53
N PRO A 121 -0.37 15.15 4.34
CA PRO A 121 -0.90 13.84 3.97
C PRO A 121 0.22 12.81 3.79
N ALA A 122 -0.08 11.57 4.10
CA ALA A 122 0.83 10.44 3.99
C ALA A 122 0.42 9.49 2.85
N GLY A 123 1.40 9.05 2.07
CA GLY A 123 1.26 8.02 1.06
C GLY A 123 2.12 6.80 1.40
N SER A 124 1.58 5.59 1.25
CA SER A 124 2.28 4.34 1.56
C SER A 124 2.12 3.31 0.44
N GLU A 125 2.99 2.30 0.41
CA GLU A 125 2.76 1.08 -0.36
C GLU A 125 2.07 0.03 0.52
N PHE A 126 1.13 -0.71 -0.07
CA PHE A 126 0.45 -1.82 0.57
C PHE A 126 1.05 -3.13 0.05
N LEU A 127 1.91 -3.75 0.87
CA LEU A 127 2.66 -4.96 0.53
C LEU A 127 1.96 -6.25 0.96
N ASP A 128 1.08 -6.15 1.95
CA ASP A 128 0.26 -7.23 2.45
C ASP A 128 -1.20 -6.79 2.57
N VAL A 129 -2.09 -7.75 2.82
CA VAL A 129 -3.54 -7.57 2.83
C VAL A 129 -4.12 -7.44 4.25
N ILE A 130 -3.26 -7.38 5.28
CA ILE A 130 -3.64 -7.30 6.70
C ILE A 130 -3.31 -5.92 7.26
N SER A 131 -2.10 -5.40 7.06
CA SER A 131 -1.67 -4.08 7.52
C SER A 131 -2.58 -2.90 7.11
N PRO A 132 -3.31 -2.93 5.97
CA PRO A 132 -4.26 -1.87 5.65
C PRO A 132 -5.38 -1.71 6.68
N GLN A 133 -5.77 -2.76 7.40
CA GLN A 133 -6.76 -2.66 8.49
C GLN A 133 -6.26 -1.79 9.66
N TYR A 134 -4.94 -1.71 9.82
CA TYR A 134 -4.27 -0.99 10.89
C TYR A 134 -3.88 0.44 10.54
N LEU A 135 -3.71 0.75 9.25
CA LEU A 135 -3.07 1.98 8.81
C LEU A 135 -3.86 2.72 7.72
N GLY A 136 -4.74 2.03 6.99
CA GLY A 136 -5.35 2.54 5.76
C GLY A 136 -6.23 3.78 5.96
N ASP A 137 -6.79 3.98 7.15
CA ASP A 137 -7.57 5.17 7.52
C ASP A 137 -6.72 6.45 7.66
N LEU A 138 -5.39 6.33 7.69
CA LEU A 138 -4.45 7.45 7.81
C LEU A 138 -3.64 7.69 6.53
N ILE A 139 -3.95 6.96 5.46
CA ILE A 139 -3.26 7.04 4.17
C ILE A 139 -4.13 7.83 3.18
N SER A 140 -3.57 8.89 2.62
CA SER A 140 -4.24 9.74 1.62
C SER A 140 -4.03 9.26 0.19
N TRP A 141 -3.01 8.42 -0.06
CA TRP A 141 -2.69 7.85 -1.36
C TRP A 141 -1.92 6.53 -1.20
N GLY A 142 -2.27 5.50 -1.95
CA GLY A 142 -1.64 4.19 -1.87
C GLY A 142 -0.86 3.80 -3.13
N ALA A 143 0.13 2.92 -2.98
CA ALA A 143 0.77 2.24 -4.09
C ALA A 143 0.64 0.72 -3.98
N ILE A 144 0.45 0.06 -5.12
CA ILE A 144 0.73 -1.37 -5.30
C ILE A 144 2.02 -1.52 -6.11
N GLY A 145 2.95 -2.26 -5.53
CA GLY A 145 4.30 -2.44 -6.07
C GLY A 145 4.35 -3.24 -7.37
N ALA A 146 5.43 -3.05 -8.13
CA ALA A 146 5.62 -3.71 -9.43
C ALA A 146 5.57 -5.26 -9.38
N ARG A 147 5.83 -5.86 -8.20
CA ARG A 147 5.80 -7.31 -7.97
C ARG A 147 4.43 -7.83 -7.51
N THR A 148 3.54 -6.94 -7.10
CA THR A 148 2.21 -7.27 -6.59
C THR A 148 1.08 -6.69 -7.45
N THR A 149 1.38 -5.83 -8.44
CA THR A 149 0.41 -5.31 -9.42
C THR A 149 -0.38 -6.43 -10.13
N GLU A 150 0.27 -7.56 -10.42
CA GLU A 150 -0.38 -8.72 -11.07
C GLU A 150 -1.13 -9.63 -10.08
N SER A 151 -0.94 -9.42 -8.78
CA SER A 151 -1.55 -10.24 -7.73
C SER A 151 -3.02 -9.93 -7.58
N GLN A 152 -3.86 -10.96 -7.76
CA GLN A 152 -5.32 -10.85 -7.61
C GLN A 152 -5.72 -10.30 -6.23
N VAL A 153 -5.12 -10.80 -5.15
CA VAL A 153 -5.45 -10.35 -3.78
C VAL A 153 -5.12 -8.88 -3.53
N HIS A 154 -4.12 -8.33 -4.23
CA HIS A 154 -3.78 -6.91 -4.14
C HIS A 154 -4.73 -6.03 -4.98
N ARG A 155 -5.24 -6.55 -6.11
CA ARG A 155 -6.27 -5.88 -6.91
C ARG A 155 -7.61 -5.83 -6.15
N GLU A 156 -7.96 -6.93 -5.51
CA GLU A 156 -9.11 -7.04 -4.59
C GLU A 156 -8.97 -6.08 -3.42
N LEU A 157 -7.80 -6.04 -2.75
CA LEU A 157 -7.53 -5.06 -1.71
C LEU A 157 -7.72 -3.63 -2.21
N ALA A 158 -7.09 -3.27 -3.33
CA ALA A 158 -7.16 -1.92 -3.90
C ALA A 158 -8.58 -1.47 -4.21
N SER A 159 -9.45 -2.40 -4.60
CA SER A 159 -10.88 -2.13 -4.86
C SER A 159 -11.66 -1.69 -3.60
N GLY A 160 -11.15 -1.99 -2.41
CA GLY A 160 -11.78 -1.67 -1.12
C GLY A 160 -11.09 -0.56 -0.33
N LEU A 161 -9.93 -0.07 -0.78
CA LEU A 161 -9.21 1.01 -0.11
C LEU A 161 -9.91 2.35 -0.33
N SER A 162 -9.97 3.17 0.72
CA SER A 162 -10.62 4.49 0.69
C SER A 162 -9.78 5.60 0.04
N ALA A 163 -8.53 5.30 -0.33
CA ALA A 163 -7.60 6.24 -0.95
C ALA A 163 -7.40 5.92 -2.45
N PRO A 164 -7.01 6.90 -3.27
CA PRO A 164 -6.53 6.66 -4.62
C PRO A 164 -5.33 5.71 -4.63
N ILE A 165 -5.26 4.80 -5.61
CA ILE A 165 -4.23 3.75 -5.68
C ILE A 165 -3.43 3.82 -6.98
N GLY A 166 -2.12 3.96 -6.88
CA GLY A 166 -1.20 3.85 -8.00
C GLY A 166 -0.66 2.43 -8.19
N PHE A 167 -0.87 1.85 -9.36
CA PHE A 167 -0.29 0.57 -9.76
C PHE A 167 0.99 0.78 -10.55
N LYS A 168 2.11 0.25 -10.04
CA LYS A 168 3.39 0.30 -10.77
C LYS A 168 3.37 -0.65 -11.97
N ASN A 169 3.97 -0.22 -13.09
CA ASN A 169 4.27 -1.12 -14.20
C ASN A 169 5.19 -2.27 -13.75
N GLY A 170 5.19 -3.37 -14.51
CA GLY A 170 5.99 -4.56 -14.23
C GLY A 170 7.49 -4.27 -14.22
N THR A 171 8.27 -5.10 -13.53
CA THR A 171 9.72 -4.86 -13.38
C THR A 171 10.50 -4.89 -14.70
N ASP A 172 9.90 -5.45 -15.75
CA ASP A 172 10.41 -5.47 -17.11
C ASP A 172 10.01 -4.24 -17.95
N GLY A 173 9.07 -3.42 -17.47
CA GLY A 173 8.51 -2.26 -18.16
C GLY A 173 7.06 -2.42 -18.61
N ASN A 174 6.47 -3.61 -18.44
CA ASN A 174 5.13 -3.92 -18.95
C ASN A 174 4.05 -3.10 -18.22
N ILE A 175 3.39 -2.17 -18.93
CA ILE A 175 2.29 -1.36 -18.40
C ILE A 175 0.96 -2.12 -18.37
N LYS A 176 0.78 -3.13 -19.24
CA LYS A 176 -0.49 -3.86 -19.35
C LYS A 176 -0.94 -4.44 -18.01
N ILE A 177 -0.01 -4.94 -17.18
CA ILE A 177 -0.35 -5.49 -15.87
C ILE A 177 -0.98 -4.44 -14.94
N ALA A 178 -0.56 -3.18 -15.06
CA ALA A 178 -1.09 -2.06 -14.28
C ALA A 178 -2.45 -1.60 -14.83
N THR A 179 -2.59 -1.54 -16.16
CA THR A 179 -3.87 -1.29 -16.83
C THR A 179 -4.93 -2.34 -16.44
N ASP A 180 -4.58 -3.62 -16.49
CA ASP A 180 -5.46 -4.73 -16.07
C ASP A 180 -5.82 -4.61 -14.58
N ALA A 181 -4.86 -4.19 -13.74
CA ALA A 181 -5.08 -4.01 -12.31
C ALA A 181 -6.05 -2.86 -12.00
N ILE A 182 -5.95 -1.73 -12.71
CA ILE A 182 -6.87 -0.60 -12.58
C ILE A 182 -8.29 -1.03 -12.97
N GLN A 183 -8.45 -1.74 -14.09
CA GLN A 183 -9.76 -2.24 -14.52
C GLN A 183 -10.35 -3.23 -13.50
N ALA A 184 -9.52 -4.12 -12.95
CA ALA A 184 -9.95 -5.05 -11.91
C ALA A 184 -10.37 -4.30 -10.63
N ALA A 185 -9.54 -3.37 -10.14
CA ALA A 185 -9.82 -2.62 -8.92
C ALA A 185 -11.06 -1.73 -9.03
N ALA A 186 -11.43 -1.28 -10.23
CA ALA A 186 -12.63 -0.48 -10.47
C ALA A 186 -13.95 -1.26 -10.28
N GLY A 187 -13.92 -2.59 -10.33
CA GLY A 187 -15.06 -3.46 -10.05
C GLY A 187 -15.18 -3.81 -8.56
N GLY A 188 -16.39 -4.18 -8.13
CA GLY A 188 -16.60 -4.75 -6.80
C GLY A 188 -16.12 -6.20 -6.70
N HIS A 189 -15.60 -6.60 -5.54
CA HIS A 189 -15.08 -7.94 -5.27
C HIS A 189 -15.64 -8.52 -3.97
N HIS A 190 -15.54 -9.85 -3.84
CA HIS A 190 -15.78 -10.60 -2.61
C HIS A 190 -14.57 -11.47 -2.31
N PHE A 191 -13.90 -11.25 -1.19
CA PHE A 191 -12.66 -11.96 -0.85
C PHE A 191 -12.48 -12.14 0.65
N LEU A 192 -11.58 -13.05 1.04
CA LEU A 192 -11.20 -13.27 2.43
C LEU A 192 -10.22 -12.19 2.88
N SER A 193 -10.51 -11.56 4.02
CA SER A 193 -9.64 -10.59 4.67
C SER A 193 -9.78 -10.70 6.18
N VAL A 194 -9.20 -9.74 6.93
CA VAL A 194 -9.29 -9.66 8.38
C VAL A 194 -10.17 -8.46 8.75
N HIS A 195 -11.15 -8.67 9.62
CA HIS A 195 -11.96 -7.60 10.21
C HIS A 195 -11.17 -6.86 11.29
N LYS A 196 -11.59 -5.63 11.66
CA LYS A 196 -10.88 -4.82 12.67
C LYS A 196 -10.73 -5.52 14.03
N ASN A 197 -11.65 -6.42 14.39
CA ASN A 197 -11.53 -7.23 15.61
C ASN A 197 -10.51 -8.40 15.50
N GLY A 198 -9.79 -8.53 14.39
CA GLY A 198 -8.78 -9.57 14.16
C GLY A 198 -9.30 -10.89 13.59
N GLN A 199 -10.62 -11.03 13.36
CA GLN A 199 -11.20 -12.26 12.81
C GLN A 199 -11.13 -12.29 11.28
N VAL A 200 -10.94 -13.48 10.71
CA VAL A 200 -11.10 -13.68 9.26
C VAL A 200 -12.56 -13.43 8.88
N ALA A 201 -12.76 -12.66 7.81
CA ALA A 201 -14.08 -12.26 7.34
C ALA A 201 -14.13 -12.25 5.80
N ILE A 202 -15.35 -12.36 5.27
CA ILE A 202 -15.63 -12.06 3.87
C ILE A 202 -15.83 -10.56 3.74
N VAL A 203 -15.01 -9.91 2.91
CA VAL A 203 -15.13 -8.49 2.58
C VAL A 203 -15.77 -8.36 1.21
N GLN A 204 -16.75 -7.46 1.12
CA GLN A 204 -17.33 -7.02 -0.14
C GLN A 204 -16.93 -5.57 -0.41
N THR A 205 -16.47 -5.28 -1.63
CA THR A 205 -16.06 -3.94 -2.06
C THR A 205 -16.96 -3.41 -3.17
N ASN A 206 -16.98 -2.09 -3.33
CA ASN A 206 -17.74 -1.41 -4.39
C ASN A 206 -16.87 -1.03 -5.61
N GLY A 207 -15.57 -1.35 -5.56
CA GLY A 207 -14.59 -0.90 -6.52
C GLY A 207 -14.00 0.46 -6.20
N ASN A 208 -12.79 0.70 -6.70
CA ASN A 208 -12.04 1.93 -6.57
C ASN A 208 -11.74 2.51 -7.95
N LYS A 209 -12.41 3.61 -8.29
CA LYS A 209 -12.26 4.29 -9.58
C LYS A 209 -11.08 5.24 -9.63
N ASP A 210 -10.49 5.54 -8.47
CA ASP A 210 -9.38 6.50 -8.31
C ASP A 210 -8.03 5.78 -8.42
N CYS A 211 -7.91 4.88 -9.39
CA CYS A 211 -6.71 4.12 -9.67
C CYS A 211 -5.96 4.66 -10.89
N HIS A 212 -4.64 4.61 -10.88
CA HIS A 212 -3.80 5.13 -11.97
C HIS A 212 -2.49 4.34 -12.13
N VAL A 213 -1.83 4.52 -13.27
CA VAL A 213 -0.53 3.91 -13.55
C VAL A 213 0.60 4.75 -12.94
N ILE A 214 1.63 4.06 -12.44
CA ILE A 214 2.93 4.63 -12.12
C ILE A 214 4.00 4.04 -13.06
N LEU A 215 4.61 4.89 -13.89
CA LEU A 215 5.77 4.54 -14.70
C LEU A 215 7.04 4.61 -13.84
N ARG A 216 7.75 3.49 -13.70
CA ARG A 216 8.90 3.34 -12.78
C ARG A 216 10.14 2.74 -13.43
N GLY A 217 10.18 2.72 -14.75
CA GLY A 217 11.16 2.05 -15.60
C GLY A 217 10.94 0.54 -15.69
N GLY A 218 11.84 -0.11 -16.41
CA GLY A 218 11.87 -1.57 -16.59
C GLY A 218 13.29 -2.01 -16.93
N LYS A 219 13.46 -2.67 -18.08
CA LYS A 219 14.80 -2.91 -18.67
C LYS A 219 15.51 -1.61 -19.06
N ALA A 220 14.73 -0.58 -19.41
CA ALA A 220 15.18 0.79 -19.63
C ALA A 220 14.30 1.76 -18.84
N PRO A 221 14.75 3.01 -18.59
CA PRO A 221 13.86 4.08 -18.14
C PRO A 221 12.68 4.29 -19.10
N ASN A 222 11.54 4.72 -18.58
CA ASN A 222 10.30 4.95 -19.33
C ASN A 222 9.61 6.28 -18.94
N TYR A 223 10.40 7.30 -18.60
CA TYR A 223 9.90 8.63 -18.21
C TYR A 223 9.88 9.64 -19.35
N ASP A 224 10.58 9.38 -20.46
CA ASP A 224 10.67 10.29 -21.59
C ASP A 224 9.31 10.49 -22.28
N ALA A 225 9.18 11.56 -23.05
CA ALA A 225 7.92 11.93 -23.69
C ALA A 225 7.35 10.84 -24.60
N ALA A 226 8.20 10.05 -25.29
CA ALA A 226 7.74 8.97 -26.16
C ALA A 226 7.18 7.81 -25.33
N SER A 227 7.85 7.44 -24.24
CA SER A 227 7.36 6.44 -23.30
C SER A 227 6.04 6.85 -22.62
N VAL A 228 5.94 8.10 -22.15
CA VAL A 228 4.71 8.65 -21.57
C VAL A 228 3.57 8.62 -22.59
N LYS A 229 3.82 9.07 -23.82
CA LYS A 229 2.80 9.06 -24.88
C LYS A 229 2.34 7.64 -25.18
N ALA A 230 3.25 6.69 -25.33
CA ALA A 230 2.93 5.29 -25.62
C ALA A 230 2.06 4.68 -24.50
N ALA A 231 2.42 4.94 -23.24
CA ALA A 231 1.64 4.52 -22.08
C ALA A 231 0.22 5.12 -22.09
N CYS A 232 0.09 6.42 -22.36
CA CYS A 232 -1.22 7.08 -22.42
C CYS A 232 -2.08 6.61 -23.61
N ASP A 233 -1.46 6.27 -24.75
CA ASP A 233 -2.16 5.65 -25.88
C ASP A 233 -2.71 4.26 -25.48
N GLU A 234 -1.98 3.47 -24.68
CA GLU A 234 -2.46 2.20 -24.14
C GLU A 234 -3.59 2.36 -23.12
N LEU A 235 -3.48 3.34 -22.22
CA LEU A 235 -4.56 3.68 -21.28
C LEU A 235 -5.84 4.08 -22.03
N SER A 236 -5.71 4.88 -23.08
CA SER A 236 -6.84 5.30 -23.93
C SER A 236 -7.50 4.10 -24.62
N LYS A 237 -6.71 3.16 -25.16
CA LYS A 237 -7.22 1.90 -25.75
C LYS A 237 -7.98 1.06 -24.73
N ALA A 238 -7.54 1.07 -23.48
CA ALA A 238 -8.19 0.40 -22.35
C ALA A 238 -9.38 1.19 -21.76
N LYS A 239 -9.73 2.35 -22.34
CA LYS A 239 -10.79 3.27 -21.88
C LYS A 239 -10.56 3.80 -20.46
N LEU A 240 -9.30 3.96 -20.07
CA LEU A 240 -8.87 4.58 -18.82
C LEU A 240 -8.44 6.04 -19.07
N PRO A 241 -8.42 6.90 -18.03
CA PRO A 241 -7.84 8.24 -18.14
C PRO A 241 -6.41 8.18 -18.66
N ALA A 242 -6.11 8.96 -19.71
CA ALA A 242 -4.82 8.99 -20.38
C ALA A 242 -3.79 9.87 -19.63
N THR A 243 -3.74 9.72 -18.32
CA THR A 243 -2.85 10.46 -17.41
C THR A 243 -2.23 9.49 -16.42
N LEU A 244 -0.96 9.70 -16.07
CA LEU A 244 -0.19 8.79 -15.22
C LEU A 244 0.76 9.54 -14.29
N MET A 245 1.31 8.80 -13.34
CA MET A 245 2.39 9.26 -12.45
C MET A 245 3.73 8.71 -12.93
N VAL A 246 4.82 9.46 -12.76
CA VAL A 246 6.19 9.00 -13.04
C VAL A 246 7.00 8.89 -11.75
N ASP A 247 7.52 7.71 -11.45
CA ASP A 247 8.51 7.47 -10.39
C ASP A 247 9.89 7.87 -10.91
N CYS A 248 10.47 8.92 -10.33
CA CYS A 248 11.78 9.43 -10.69
C CYS A 248 12.93 8.51 -10.27
N SER A 249 12.69 7.58 -9.34
CA SER A 249 13.69 6.69 -8.77
C SER A 249 13.74 5.33 -9.51
N HIS A 250 14.15 4.28 -8.81
CA HIS A 250 14.09 2.91 -9.24
C HIS A 250 14.76 2.66 -10.61
N ALA A 251 14.05 2.07 -11.57
CA ALA A 251 14.63 1.77 -12.88
C ALA A 251 14.71 3.02 -13.77
N ASN A 252 13.89 4.04 -13.52
CA ASN A 252 14.00 5.33 -14.21
C ASN A 252 15.29 6.07 -13.88
N SER A 253 15.75 6.00 -12.63
CA SER A 253 17.05 6.54 -12.23
C SER A 253 18.23 5.60 -12.50
N SER A 254 18.01 4.44 -13.13
CA SER A 254 19.01 3.37 -13.22
C SER A 254 19.61 2.99 -11.85
N LYS A 255 18.80 3.10 -10.78
CA LYS A 255 19.19 2.93 -9.38
C LYS A 255 20.29 3.88 -8.89
N GLN A 256 20.44 5.05 -9.52
CA GLN A 256 21.38 6.11 -9.11
C GLN A 256 20.57 7.28 -8.59
N HIS A 257 20.64 7.58 -7.29
CA HIS A 257 19.73 8.54 -6.66
C HIS A 257 19.89 9.97 -7.21
N GLU A 258 21.07 10.32 -7.74
CA GLU A 258 21.36 11.61 -8.37
C GLU A 258 20.59 11.81 -9.68
N LYS A 259 20.36 10.71 -10.42
CA LYS A 259 19.63 10.74 -11.69
C LYS A 259 18.14 11.04 -11.53
N GLN A 260 17.58 10.97 -10.32
CA GLN A 260 16.21 11.42 -10.07
C GLN A 260 16.00 12.87 -10.51
N LEU A 261 17.03 13.73 -10.39
CA LEU A 261 16.97 15.12 -10.84
C LEU A 261 16.83 15.23 -12.36
N ASP A 262 17.48 14.34 -13.12
CA ASP A 262 17.39 14.34 -14.58
C ASP A 262 15.99 13.90 -15.02
N VAL A 263 15.43 12.89 -14.36
CA VAL A 263 14.04 12.47 -14.59
C VAL A 263 13.08 13.62 -14.28
N ALA A 264 13.22 14.27 -13.11
CA ALA A 264 12.35 15.37 -12.72
C ALA A 264 12.44 16.58 -13.68
N ARG A 265 13.63 16.90 -14.18
CA ARG A 265 13.84 17.97 -15.18
C ARG A 265 13.19 17.64 -16.52
N ASP A 266 13.27 16.38 -16.96
CA ASP A 266 12.63 15.93 -18.19
C ASP A 266 11.10 16.08 -18.07
N ILE A 267 10.50 15.57 -16.99
CA ILE A 267 9.06 15.72 -16.74
C ILE A 267 8.65 17.20 -16.63
N ALA A 268 9.43 18.02 -15.94
CA ALA A 268 9.16 19.46 -15.88
C ALA A 268 9.18 20.11 -17.27
N SER A 269 10.09 19.69 -18.16
CA SER A 269 10.17 20.17 -19.54
C SER A 269 8.96 19.71 -20.38
N GLN A 270 8.48 18.49 -20.16
CA GLN A 270 7.25 18.00 -20.80
C GLN A 270 6.03 18.83 -20.37
N ILE A 271 5.89 19.11 -19.07
CA ILE A 271 4.78 19.93 -18.55
C ILE A 271 4.89 21.37 -19.06
N ALA A 272 6.10 21.97 -19.03
CA ALA A 272 6.33 23.32 -19.53
C ALA A 272 6.09 23.48 -21.03
N SER A 273 6.23 22.39 -21.81
CA SER A 273 5.89 22.37 -23.23
C SER A 273 4.41 22.07 -23.52
N GLY A 274 3.57 21.98 -22.48
CA GLY A 274 2.11 21.86 -22.60
C GLY A 274 1.57 20.42 -22.46
N SER A 275 2.40 19.45 -22.07
CA SER A 275 1.90 18.11 -21.78
C SER A 275 1.08 18.08 -20.50
N HIS A 276 -0.11 17.47 -20.56
CA HIS A 276 -0.96 17.20 -19.41
C HIS A 276 -1.05 15.70 -19.09
N GLN A 277 -0.18 14.87 -19.69
CA GLN A 277 -0.21 13.41 -19.55
C GLN A 277 0.39 12.93 -18.21
N VAL A 278 1.25 13.72 -17.60
CA VAL A 278 1.84 13.41 -16.28
C VAL A 278 1.20 14.31 -15.24
N PHE A 279 0.39 13.72 -14.35
CA PHE A 279 -0.30 14.49 -13.30
C PHE A 279 0.49 14.54 -11.98
N GLY A 280 1.51 13.67 -11.82
CA GLY A 280 2.28 13.60 -10.60
C GLY A 280 3.62 12.89 -10.78
N VAL A 281 4.50 13.09 -9.81
CA VAL A 281 5.80 12.42 -9.73
C VAL A 281 6.01 11.78 -8.37
N MET A 282 6.76 10.68 -8.32
CA MET A 282 7.21 10.03 -7.09
C MET A 282 8.73 10.18 -6.96
N VAL A 283 9.20 10.62 -5.79
CA VAL A 283 10.63 10.87 -5.52
C VAL A 283 11.04 10.17 -4.23
N GLU A 284 12.22 9.55 -4.24
CA GLU A 284 12.86 9.05 -3.03
C GLU A 284 13.82 10.12 -2.49
N SER A 285 13.48 10.67 -1.32
CA SER A 285 14.24 11.73 -0.66
C SER A 285 14.37 11.49 0.84
N HIS A 286 15.45 11.99 1.42
CA HIS A 286 15.72 11.96 2.84
C HIS A 286 16.55 13.19 3.23
N LEU A 287 16.80 13.42 4.52
CA LEU A 287 17.64 14.51 5.01
C LEU A 287 19.09 14.46 4.48
N THR A 288 19.59 13.25 4.24
CA THR A 288 20.95 12.97 3.79
C THR A 288 20.86 12.14 2.51
N PRO A 289 21.64 12.45 1.46
CA PRO A 289 21.65 11.65 0.23
C PRO A 289 22.30 10.29 0.44
N GLY A 290 22.10 9.37 -0.51
CA GLY A 290 22.70 8.04 -0.50
C GLY A 290 21.90 7.00 0.29
N ALA A 291 22.59 5.91 0.67
CA ALA A 291 22.09 4.82 1.50
C ALA A 291 23.22 4.31 2.40
N GLN A 292 22.86 3.63 3.50
CA GLN A 292 23.77 3.05 4.48
C GLN A 292 23.36 1.63 4.83
#